data_AF-C4YCK2-F1
#
_entry.id   AF-C4YCK2-F1
#
_cell.length_a   1.000
_cell.length_b   1.000
_cell.length_c   1.000
_cell.angle_alpha   90.00
_cell.angle_beta   90.00
_cell.angle_gamma   90.00
#
_symmetry.space_group_name_H-M   'P 1'
#
loop_
_entity.id
_entity.type
_entity.pdbx_description
1 polymer ?
#
loop_
_entity_poly.entity_id
_entity_poly.type
_entity_poly.pdbx_seq_one_letter_code
_entity_poly.pdbx_strand_id
1 'polypeptide(L)'
;MFYAVSRVAPHFRTYRSPTFSTFSKASESTPLSRVLLSMLSCRSFLRISRCSPSYATRSLSLVSHDNSSVTVDLDDQKPIRVSFKTAFLRDSCNAPESVDVDTRQKSFTTAQVALNHKLAEDPTIVDTENGNALQIKWKQADGSVHVSTYPEAFLKKHASLPSRMKGKFFPERQVFWTNEEIVEDLHNLHVEYKDYFEGVDDFRKVVNGLNKYGIFFVDNMEDPLDNPQTHHITPHNELLWPVAKLAQRFGYIKKTFYGTLFDVKNEKKAKNIANTNVFLPLHMDLCYYESPPGLQLLHFIKNSTLGGENVFSDSFAAVKHIRQNDRVAYEALKKVPITYHYDNNGEYYYYLRPLIVEDPYIPDFTTGEARIKEVNYSLLFKAILSLG
;
A
#
# COMPACT_ATOMS: atom_id res chain seq x y z
N MET A 1 10.53 15.08 -23.78
CA MET A 1 11.17 15.85 -22.70
C MET A 1 10.30 15.70 -21.48
N PHE A 2 10.74 14.99 -20.45
CA PHE A 2 9.91 14.83 -19.26
C PHE A 2 10.73 14.94 -17.99
N TYR A 3 10.23 15.78 -17.11
CA TYR A 3 10.81 16.07 -15.81
C TYR A 3 9.76 15.72 -14.79
N ALA A 4 9.71 14.46 -14.37
CA ALA A 4 8.78 14.01 -13.34
C ALA A 4 9.43 14.21 -11.98
N VAL A 5 8.85 15.06 -11.14
CA VAL A 5 9.09 14.97 -9.71
C VAL A 5 8.32 13.76 -9.20
N SER A 6 9.05 12.70 -8.86
CA SER A 6 8.44 11.48 -8.36
C SER A 6 7.99 11.67 -6.90
N ARG A 7 6.72 12.04 -6.70
CA ARG A 7 5.81 11.34 -5.78
C ARG A 7 4.49 12.07 -5.58
N VAL A 8 3.42 11.36 -5.91
CA VAL A 8 2.17 11.38 -5.14
C VAL A 8 2.08 9.98 -4.52
N ALA A 9 2.07 9.87 -3.19
CA ALA A 9 2.22 8.59 -2.49
C ALA A 9 1.20 7.53 -2.94
N PRO A 10 1.57 6.48 -3.69
CA PRO A 10 0.64 5.42 -4.04
C PRO A 10 0.55 4.43 -2.87
N HIS A 11 -0.66 4.09 -2.46
CA HIS A 11 -0.91 2.99 -1.54
C HIS A 11 -0.97 1.67 -2.32
N PHE A 12 0.18 1.01 -2.51
CA PHE A 12 0.21 -0.33 -3.09
C PHE A 12 -0.24 -1.38 -2.06
N ARG A 13 -1.28 -2.16 -2.38
CA ARG A 13 -1.59 -3.41 -1.67
C ARG A 13 -0.73 -4.52 -2.26
N THR A 14 0.05 -5.21 -1.44
CA THR A 14 0.78 -6.42 -1.87
C THR A 14 -0.19 -7.58 -2.09
N TYR A 15 -0.03 -8.29 -3.20
CA TYR A 15 -0.73 -9.54 -3.50
C TYR A 15 -0.27 -10.63 -2.53
N ARG A 16 -1.19 -11.27 -1.79
CA ARG A 16 -0.93 -12.56 -1.13
C ARG A 16 -1.44 -13.65 -2.07
N SER A 17 -0.57 -14.61 -2.43
CA SER A 17 -1.01 -15.83 -3.12
C SER A 17 -1.97 -16.62 -2.22
N PRO A 18 -3.09 -17.15 -2.77
CA PRO A 18 -3.87 -18.15 -2.07
C PRO A 18 -3.10 -19.48 -2.11
N THR A 19 -2.80 -20.03 -0.94
CA THR A 19 -2.41 -21.45 -0.83
C THR A 19 -3.62 -22.30 -1.17
N PHE A 20 -3.65 -22.85 -2.39
CA PHE A 20 -4.63 -23.87 -2.78
C PHE A 20 -4.23 -25.21 -2.16
N SER A 21 -5.05 -25.71 -1.23
CA SER A 21 -5.02 -27.11 -0.82
C SER A 21 -5.65 -27.96 -1.92
N THR A 22 -4.85 -28.79 -2.57
CA THR A 22 -5.33 -29.78 -3.54
C THR A 22 -6.12 -30.88 -2.83
N PHE A 23 -7.43 -30.90 -3.04
CA PHE A 23 -8.28 -32.06 -2.74
C PHE A 23 -8.17 -33.06 -3.89
N SER A 24 -7.53 -34.22 -3.63
CA SER A 24 -7.55 -35.37 -4.55
C SER A 24 -8.82 -36.19 -4.29
N LYS A 25 -9.70 -36.28 -5.29
CA LYS A 25 -10.85 -37.21 -5.31
C LYS A 25 -10.33 -38.63 -5.51
N ALA A 26 -10.71 -39.53 -4.61
CA ALA A 26 -10.58 -40.97 -4.79
C ALA A 26 -11.74 -41.51 -5.66
N SER A 27 -11.45 -42.40 -6.60
CA SER A 27 -12.43 -43.29 -7.23
C SER A 27 -11.86 -44.71 -7.23
N GLU A 28 -12.66 -45.64 -6.73
CA GLU A 28 -12.36 -47.05 -6.51
C GLU A 28 -12.26 -47.87 -7.81
N SER A 29 -11.40 -48.90 -7.80
CA SER A 29 -11.76 -50.27 -8.21
C SER A 29 -10.60 -51.26 -7.97
N THR A 30 -10.91 -52.30 -7.21
CA THR A 30 -10.13 -53.52 -6.87
C THR A 30 -10.30 -54.62 -7.95
N PRO A 31 -9.84 -55.90 -7.81
CA PRO A 31 -8.91 -56.55 -6.85
C PRO A 31 -7.86 -57.50 -7.51
N LEU A 32 -6.89 -58.02 -6.74
CA LEU A 32 -6.70 -59.47 -6.43
C LEU A 32 -5.29 -59.82 -5.89
N SER A 33 -5.31 -60.42 -4.69
CA SER A 33 -4.51 -61.54 -4.14
C SER A 33 -2.98 -61.58 -4.21
N ARG A 34 -2.34 -61.63 -3.02
CA ARG A 34 -1.66 -62.82 -2.46
C ARG A 34 -1.17 -62.56 -1.03
N VAL A 35 -0.92 -63.65 -0.32
CA VAL A 35 -1.02 -63.87 1.13
C VAL A 35 0.32 -64.42 1.67
N LEU A 36 0.75 -63.92 2.84
CA LEU A 36 1.70 -64.43 3.85
C LEU A 36 3.16 -64.76 3.41
N LEU A 37 4.24 -64.82 4.22
CA LEU A 37 4.42 -65.05 5.67
C LEU A 37 5.85 -64.58 6.11
N SER A 38 5.91 -64.04 7.34
CA SER A 38 6.87 -64.35 8.42
C SER A 38 8.28 -63.73 8.54
N MET A 39 8.50 -63.28 9.78
CA MET A 39 9.70 -63.28 10.64
C MET A 39 10.79 -62.23 10.38
N LEU A 40 10.98 -61.33 11.36
CA LEU A 40 12.16 -61.34 12.23
C LEU A 40 11.96 -60.40 13.44
N SER A 41 12.42 -60.89 14.59
CA SER A 41 12.33 -60.32 15.93
C SER A 41 13.39 -59.23 16.13
N CYS A 42 13.04 -58.11 16.78
CA CYS A 42 14.00 -57.40 17.64
C CYS A 42 13.31 -56.64 18.78
N ARG A 43 13.86 -56.80 19.98
CA ARG A 43 13.32 -56.35 21.27
C ARG A 43 13.60 -54.86 21.50
N SER A 44 12.56 -54.11 21.86
CA SER A 44 12.68 -52.69 22.26
C SER A 44 12.70 -52.57 23.79
N PHE A 45 13.74 -51.92 24.32
CA PHE A 45 13.81 -51.48 25.73
C PHE A 45 12.84 -50.30 25.96
N LEU A 46 11.89 -50.46 26.89
CA LEU A 46 11.02 -49.38 27.37
C LEU A 46 11.78 -48.54 28.43
N ARG A 47 12.07 -47.28 28.10
CA ARG A 47 12.46 -46.25 29.07
C ARG A 47 11.25 -45.33 29.26
N ILE A 48 10.60 -45.43 30.43
CA ILE A 48 9.50 -44.54 30.83
C ILE A 48 10.13 -43.23 31.31
N SER A 49 10.12 -42.21 30.45
CA SER A 49 10.43 -40.84 30.84
C SER A 49 9.16 -40.21 31.43
N ARG A 50 9.19 -39.87 32.72
CA ARG A 50 8.15 -39.06 33.35
C ARG A 50 8.17 -37.65 32.74
N CYS A 51 7.19 -37.32 31.89
CA CYS A 51 6.91 -35.94 31.51
C CYS A 51 6.32 -35.21 32.71
N SER A 52 7.02 -34.18 33.19
CA SER A 52 6.41 -33.16 34.05
C SER A 52 5.52 -32.27 33.17
N PRO A 53 4.37 -31.77 33.66
CA PRO A 53 3.54 -30.89 32.86
C PRO A 53 4.30 -29.57 32.65
N SER A 54 4.62 -29.23 31.41
CA SER A 54 5.02 -27.87 31.08
C SER A 54 3.81 -26.97 31.35
N TYR A 55 3.90 -26.11 32.36
CA TYR A 55 2.98 -24.99 32.46
C TYR A 55 3.10 -24.19 31.16
N ALA A 56 2.04 -24.21 30.35
CA ALA A 56 1.92 -23.31 29.22
C ALA A 56 2.00 -21.88 29.78
N THR A 57 3.09 -21.18 29.48
CA THR A 57 3.26 -19.77 29.77
C THR A 57 2.11 -19.02 29.09
N ARG A 58 1.28 -18.35 29.89
CA ARG A 58 0.08 -17.64 29.43
C ARG A 58 0.46 -16.26 28.92
N SER A 59 0.71 -16.15 27.62
CA SER A 59 1.10 -14.93 26.92
C SER A 59 0.05 -13.81 26.88
N LEU A 60 -1.15 -14.04 27.43
CA LEU A 60 -2.25 -13.09 27.49
C LEU A 60 -2.92 -13.15 28.87
N SER A 61 -3.03 -12.01 29.54
CA SER A 61 -3.76 -11.90 30.82
C SER A 61 -4.66 -10.67 30.87
N LEU A 62 -5.80 -10.80 31.56
CA LEU A 62 -6.73 -9.70 31.81
C LEU A 62 -6.25 -8.91 33.04
N VAL A 63 -6.16 -7.59 32.92
CA VAL A 63 -5.69 -6.69 33.99
C VAL A 63 -6.85 -5.97 34.64
N SER A 64 -7.69 -5.30 33.83
CA SER A 64 -8.84 -4.54 34.30
C SER A 64 -9.84 -4.35 33.17
N HIS A 65 -11.10 -4.06 33.51
CA HIS A 65 -12.13 -3.76 32.52
C HIS A 65 -13.23 -2.86 33.12
N ASP A 66 -13.88 -2.13 32.23
CA ASP A 66 -15.13 -1.41 32.47
C ASP A 66 -15.95 -1.39 31.17
N ASN A 67 -17.10 -0.71 31.17
CA ASN A 67 -17.95 -0.60 29.97
C ASN A 67 -17.33 0.22 28.83
N SER A 68 -16.23 0.94 29.08
CA SER A 68 -15.54 1.79 28.11
C SER A 68 -14.26 1.17 27.55
N SER A 69 -13.60 0.30 28.32
CA SER A 69 -12.31 -0.28 27.98
C SER A 69 -12.02 -1.62 28.65
N VAL A 70 -11.19 -2.42 27.99
CA VAL A 70 -10.64 -3.68 28.50
C VAL A 70 -9.13 -3.63 28.37
N THR A 71 -8.43 -3.84 29.49
CA THR A 71 -6.97 -3.78 29.57
C THR A 71 -6.40 -5.17 29.73
N VAL A 72 -5.45 -5.51 28.87
CA VAL A 72 -4.76 -6.80 28.85
C VAL A 72 -3.25 -6.59 28.84
N ASP A 73 -2.51 -7.54 29.42
CA ASP A 73 -1.07 -7.66 29.24
C ASP A 73 -0.81 -8.71 28.14
N LEU A 74 0.00 -8.31 27.15
CA LEU A 74 0.40 -9.12 26.01
C LEU A 74 1.87 -9.50 26.13
N ASP A 75 2.21 -10.76 25.89
CA ASP A 75 3.55 -11.35 26.00
C ASP A 75 4.05 -11.59 27.45
N ASP A 76 4.74 -12.72 27.66
CA ASP A 76 5.21 -13.13 28.99
C ASP A 76 6.59 -12.57 29.35
N GLN A 77 7.47 -12.40 28.37
CA GLN A 77 8.87 -12.03 28.62
C GLN A 77 9.03 -10.52 28.86
N LYS A 78 8.22 -9.72 28.18
CA LYS A 78 8.16 -8.26 28.33
C LYS A 78 6.72 -7.81 28.13
N PRO A 79 5.87 -7.92 29.16
CA PRO A 79 4.45 -7.65 29.03
C PRO A 79 4.20 -6.22 28.53
N ILE A 80 3.51 -6.14 27.41
CA ILE A 80 3.01 -4.88 26.85
C ILE A 80 1.57 -4.72 27.34
N ARG A 81 1.36 -3.77 28.24
CA ARG A 81 0.02 -3.41 28.71
C ARG A 81 -0.71 -2.59 27.66
N VAL A 82 -1.89 -3.04 27.25
CA VAL A 82 -2.71 -2.35 26.25
C VAL A 82 -4.14 -2.24 26.72
N SER A 83 -4.70 -1.03 26.67
CA SER A 83 -6.11 -0.78 26.91
C SER A 83 -6.86 -0.60 25.59
N PHE A 84 -7.79 -1.51 25.31
CA PHE A 84 -8.64 -1.47 24.13
C PHE A 84 -10.00 -0.89 24.48
N LYS A 85 -10.53 0.02 23.67
CA LYS A 85 -11.90 0.51 23.85
C LYS A 85 -12.91 -0.59 23.54
N THR A 86 -13.95 -0.72 24.37
CA THR A 86 -15.03 -1.71 24.18
C THR A 86 -15.73 -1.53 22.83
N ALA A 87 -15.95 -0.29 22.41
CA ALA A 87 -16.48 0.02 21.08
C ALA A 87 -15.57 -0.51 19.95
N PHE A 88 -14.24 -0.37 20.07
CA PHE A 88 -13.30 -0.91 19.09
C PHE A 88 -13.36 -2.45 19.03
N LEU A 89 -13.39 -3.10 20.20
CA LEU A 89 -13.48 -4.56 20.27
C LEU A 89 -14.78 -5.03 19.64
N ARG A 90 -15.94 -4.49 20.05
CA ARG A 90 -17.24 -4.86 19.50
C ARG A 90 -17.32 -4.62 17.99
N ASP A 91 -16.78 -3.51 17.50
CA ASP A 91 -16.70 -3.20 16.06
C ASP A 91 -15.77 -4.16 15.30
N SER A 92 -14.79 -4.75 15.97
CA SER A 92 -13.82 -5.69 15.38
C SER A 92 -14.20 -7.16 15.54
N CYS A 93 -15.44 -7.46 15.94
CA CYS A 93 -15.91 -8.84 16.06
C CYS A 93 -15.90 -9.53 14.69
N ASN A 94 -15.35 -10.76 14.64
CA ASN A 94 -15.30 -11.60 13.44
C ASN A 94 -16.18 -12.85 13.54
N ALA A 95 -17.11 -12.89 14.52
CA ALA A 95 -18.05 -14.00 14.63
C ALA A 95 -18.99 -14.04 13.40
N PRO A 96 -19.48 -15.22 12.97
CA PRO A 96 -20.33 -15.35 11.79
C PRO A 96 -21.60 -14.48 11.81
N GLU A 97 -22.11 -14.14 13.00
CA GLU A 97 -23.26 -13.26 13.16
C GLU A 97 -22.91 -11.78 12.92
N SER A 98 -21.64 -11.42 13.08
CA SER A 98 -21.09 -10.06 12.95
C SER A 98 -20.43 -9.81 11.59
N VAL A 99 -19.95 -10.85 10.91
CA VAL A 99 -19.25 -10.76 9.64
C VAL A 99 -19.70 -11.90 8.74
N ASP A 100 -20.14 -11.55 7.54
CA ASP A 100 -20.52 -12.51 6.52
C ASP A 100 -19.32 -13.40 6.13
N VAL A 101 -19.53 -14.71 6.09
CA VAL A 101 -18.46 -15.70 5.98
C VAL A 101 -17.75 -15.62 4.63
N ASP A 102 -18.50 -15.32 3.57
CA ASP A 102 -18.02 -15.33 2.19
C ASP A 102 -17.40 -13.98 1.81
N THR A 103 -18.12 -12.88 2.04
CA THR A 103 -17.69 -11.53 1.64
C THR A 103 -16.73 -10.88 2.64
N ARG A 104 -16.67 -11.39 3.88
CA ARG A 104 -15.93 -10.80 5.01
C ARG A 104 -16.37 -9.37 5.35
N GLN A 105 -17.60 -9.00 4.97
CA GLN A 105 -18.18 -7.70 5.28
C GLN A 105 -18.96 -7.74 6.59
N LYS A 106 -18.97 -6.63 7.33
CA LYS A 106 -19.72 -6.52 8.60
C LYS A 106 -21.22 -6.50 8.32
N SER A 107 -21.98 -7.21 9.15
CA SER A 107 -23.45 -7.26 9.11
C SER A 107 -24.13 -6.15 9.93
N PHE A 108 -23.35 -5.26 10.56
CA PHE A 108 -23.83 -4.22 11.45
C PHE A 108 -23.15 -2.86 11.17
N THR A 109 -23.79 -1.80 11.65
CA THR A 109 -23.33 -0.42 11.54
C THR A 109 -22.56 0.02 12.78
N THR A 110 -21.71 1.05 12.64
CA THR A 110 -21.02 1.67 13.78
C THR A 110 -22.01 2.25 14.82
N ALA A 111 -23.19 2.70 14.38
CA ALA A 111 -24.24 3.17 15.30
C ALA A 111 -24.76 2.03 16.20
N GLN A 112 -24.95 0.83 15.66
CA GLN A 112 -25.35 -0.34 16.44
C GLN A 112 -24.25 -0.75 17.44
N VAL A 113 -22.97 -0.58 17.11
CA VAL A 113 -21.87 -0.77 18.08
C VAL A 113 -22.00 0.18 19.25
N ALA A 114 -22.28 1.45 18.99
CA ALA A 114 -22.45 2.46 20.06
C ALA A 114 -23.57 2.08 21.04
N LEU A 115 -24.60 1.36 20.58
CA LEU A 115 -25.69 0.89 21.44
C LEU A 115 -25.38 -0.45 22.14
N ASN A 116 -24.60 -1.33 21.51
CA ASN A 116 -24.44 -2.74 21.90
C ASN A 116 -23.01 -3.13 22.33
N HIS A 117 -22.21 -2.19 22.83
CA HIS A 117 -20.83 -2.43 23.31
C HIS A 117 -20.71 -2.58 24.83
N LYS A 118 -21.83 -2.63 25.56
CA LYS A 118 -21.81 -2.84 27.02
C LYS A 118 -21.56 -4.31 27.34
N LEU A 119 -20.79 -4.54 28.40
CA LEU A 119 -20.45 -5.88 28.86
C LEU A 119 -21.70 -6.54 29.48
N ALA A 120 -21.99 -7.78 29.09
CA ALA A 120 -22.99 -8.61 29.75
C ALA A 120 -22.42 -9.29 31.00
N GLU A 121 -21.14 -9.67 30.93
CA GLU A 121 -20.36 -10.34 31.99
C GLU A 121 -18.90 -9.86 31.91
N ASP A 122 -18.12 -10.20 32.94
CA ASP A 122 -16.69 -9.91 32.97
C ASP A 122 -15.96 -10.60 31.80
N PRO A 123 -15.06 -9.90 31.09
CA PRO A 123 -14.20 -10.51 30.07
C PRO A 123 -13.38 -11.66 30.65
N THR A 124 -13.10 -12.67 29.85
CA THR A 124 -12.31 -13.82 30.28
C THR A 124 -11.23 -14.17 29.27
N ILE A 125 -10.14 -14.79 29.75
CA ILE A 125 -9.12 -15.37 28.87
C ILE A 125 -9.45 -16.85 28.69
N VAL A 126 -9.60 -17.27 27.43
CA VAL A 126 -9.91 -18.65 27.06
C VAL A 126 -8.76 -19.25 26.26
N ASP A 127 -8.56 -20.55 26.43
CA ASP A 127 -7.63 -21.33 25.61
C ASP A 127 -8.34 -21.74 24.32
N THR A 128 -7.71 -21.49 23.18
CA THR A 128 -8.19 -21.90 21.85
C THR A 128 -7.17 -22.80 21.18
N GLU A 129 -7.54 -23.46 20.08
CA GLU A 129 -6.61 -24.27 19.27
C GLU A 129 -5.37 -23.48 18.82
N ASN A 130 -5.50 -22.16 18.67
CA ASN A 130 -4.45 -21.26 18.19
C ASN A 130 -3.80 -20.43 19.32
N GLY A 131 -3.93 -20.86 20.58
CA GLY A 131 -3.38 -20.18 21.77
C GLY A 131 -4.43 -19.40 22.56
N ASN A 132 -3.99 -18.49 23.43
CA ASN A 132 -4.88 -17.70 24.28
C ASN A 132 -5.68 -16.64 23.50
N ALA A 133 -6.92 -16.43 23.91
CA ALA A 133 -7.80 -15.41 23.35
C ALA A 133 -8.58 -14.68 24.44
N LEU A 134 -8.86 -13.41 24.21
CA LEU A 134 -9.79 -12.61 25.02
C LEU A 134 -11.22 -12.89 24.54
N GLN A 135 -12.08 -13.38 25.41
CA GLN A 135 -13.50 -13.53 25.16
C GLN A 135 -14.29 -12.43 25.86
N ILE A 136 -15.23 -11.81 25.13
CA ILE A 136 -16.14 -10.80 25.66
C ILE A 136 -17.57 -11.16 25.30
N LYS A 137 -18.46 -11.01 26.29
CA LYS A 137 -19.90 -11.16 26.14
C LYS A 137 -20.57 -9.78 26.14
N TRP A 138 -21.30 -9.46 25.09
CA TRP A 138 -21.93 -8.16 24.88
C TRP A 138 -23.44 -8.24 25.09
N LYS A 139 -24.00 -7.31 25.86
CA LYS A 139 -25.44 -7.19 26.04
C LYS A 139 -26.07 -6.59 24.76
N GLN A 140 -27.00 -7.31 24.15
CA GLN A 140 -27.78 -6.82 23.01
C GLN A 140 -29.07 -6.13 23.48
N ALA A 141 -29.66 -5.31 22.59
CA ALA A 141 -30.89 -4.57 22.87
C ALA A 141 -32.12 -5.48 23.09
N ASP A 142 -32.15 -6.65 22.46
CA ASP A 142 -33.19 -7.67 22.62
C ASP A 142 -33.01 -8.53 23.89
N GLY A 143 -32.00 -8.23 24.71
CA GLY A 143 -31.66 -9.00 25.90
C GLY A 143 -30.79 -10.24 25.64
N SER A 144 -30.51 -10.56 24.38
CA SER A 144 -29.58 -11.63 24.03
C SER A 144 -28.13 -11.26 24.34
N VAL A 145 -27.26 -12.28 24.37
CA VAL A 145 -25.83 -12.12 24.59
C VAL A 145 -25.09 -12.48 23.31
N HIS A 146 -24.28 -11.55 22.81
CA HIS A 146 -23.38 -11.80 21.68
C HIS A 146 -21.97 -12.05 22.20
N VAL A 147 -21.29 -13.07 21.67
CA VAL A 147 -19.93 -13.42 22.10
C VAL A 147 -18.93 -13.02 21.04
N SER A 148 -17.83 -12.40 21.45
CA SER A 148 -16.70 -12.10 20.57
C SER A 148 -15.42 -12.66 21.17
N THR A 149 -14.60 -13.28 20.32
CA THR A 149 -13.32 -13.89 20.71
C THR A 149 -12.19 -13.25 19.91
N TYR A 150 -11.16 -12.77 20.60
CA TYR A 150 -10.02 -12.07 20.01
C TYR A 150 -8.74 -12.84 20.32
N PRO A 151 -8.14 -13.52 19.32
CA PRO A 151 -6.85 -14.18 19.50
C PRO A 151 -5.76 -13.18 19.88
N GLU A 152 -4.76 -13.62 20.66
CA GLU A 152 -3.64 -12.76 21.05
C GLU A 152 -2.96 -12.08 19.83
N ALA A 153 -2.81 -12.79 18.71
CA ALA A 153 -2.25 -12.24 17.48
C ALA A 153 -3.05 -11.03 16.94
N PHE A 154 -4.37 -11.04 17.09
CA PHE A 154 -5.21 -9.90 16.73
C PHE A 154 -4.95 -8.72 17.67
N LEU A 155 -4.88 -8.97 18.97
CA LEU A 155 -4.63 -7.93 19.98
C LEU A 155 -3.23 -7.31 19.78
N LYS A 156 -2.19 -8.13 19.59
CA LYS A 156 -0.81 -7.69 19.27
C LYS A 156 -0.76 -6.83 18.01
N LYS A 157 -1.50 -7.21 16.95
CA LYS A 157 -1.59 -6.43 15.70
C LYS A 157 -2.24 -5.06 15.90
N HIS A 158 -3.17 -4.92 16.85
CA HIS A 158 -3.89 -3.68 17.10
C HIS A 158 -3.41 -2.92 18.35
N ALA A 159 -2.35 -3.40 19.00
CA ALA A 159 -1.81 -2.83 20.23
C ALA A 159 -1.29 -1.40 20.10
N SER A 160 -0.77 -1.03 18.94
CA SER A 160 -0.17 0.27 18.68
C SER A 160 -0.36 0.70 17.22
N LEU A 161 -0.15 1.99 16.91
CA LEU A 161 -0.15 2.47 15.53
C LEU A 161 0.92 1.75 14.67
N PRO A 162 2.20 1.61 15.10
CA PRO A 162 3.18 0.82 14.37
C PRO A 162 2.75 -0.63 14.09
N SER A 163 2.19 -1.32 15.09
CA SER A 163 1.71 -2.70 14.92
C SER A 163 0.59 -2.80 13.88
N ARG A 164 -0.32 -1.82 13.85
CA ARG A 164 -1.44 -1.77 12.88
C ARG A 164 -0.98 -1.55 11.45
N MET A 165 0.13 -0.82 11.28
CA MET A 165 0.70 -0.48 9.98
C MET A 165 1.63 -1.55 9.42
N LYS A 166 2.23 -2.37 10.29
CA LYS A 166 3.17 -3.43 9.91
C LYS A 166 2.60 -4.31 8.78
N GLY A 167 3.33 -4.37 7.66
CA GLY A 167 2.97 -5.18 6.49
C GLY A 167 1.86 -4.61 5.60
N LYS A 168 1.37 -3.39 5.88
CA LYS A 168 0.42 -2.65 5.03
C LYS A 168 1.02 -1.39 4.43
N PHE A 169 1.82 -0.69 5.22
CA PHE A 169 2.55 0.50 4.84
C PHE A 169 4.02 0.26 5.13
N PHE A 170 4.88 0.75 4.23
CA PHE A 170 6.33 0.60 4.35
C PHE A 170 7.02 1.97 4.33
N PRO A 171 6.60 2.94 5.17
CA PRO A 171 7.24 4.26 5.22
C PRO A 171 8.74 4.16 5.50
N GLU A 172 9.15 3.20 6.33
CA GLU A 172 10.55 2.94 6.69
C GLU A 172 11.41 2.44 5.52
N ARG A 173 10.79 1.96 4.44
CA ARG A 173 11.50 1.53 3.24
C ARG A 173 11.75 2.66 2.27
N GLN A 174 11.17 3.84 2.47
CA GLN A 174 11.36 4.97 1.57
C GLN A 174 12.77 5.51 1.73
N VAL A 175 13.48 5.69 0.61
CA VAL A 175 14.78 6.35 0.59
C VAL A 175 14.59 7.72 -0.03
N PHE A 176 15.08 8.74 0.67
CA PHE A 176 15.21 10.08 0.10
C PHE A 176 16.60 10.22 -0.46
N TRP A 177 16.71 10.72 -1.69
CA TRP A 177 17.96 10.62 -2.43
C TRP A 177 18.41 11.94 -3.06
N THR A 178 19.73 12.12 -3.03
CA THR A 178 20.51 13.05 -3.83
C THR A 178 21.03 12.37 -5.10
N ASN A 179 21.76 13.09 -5.95
CA ASN A 179 22.37 12.50 -7.15
C ASN A 179 23.37 11.41 -6.76
N GLU A 180 24.22 11.69 -5.78
CA GLU A 180 25.27 10.80 -5.30
C GLU A 180 24.66 9.49 -4.77
N GLU A 181 23.59 9.57 -3.97
CA GLU A 181 22.94 8.41 -3.36
C GLU A 181 22.19 7.54 -4.39
N ILE A 182 21.47 8.14 -5.35
CA ILE A 182 20.70 7.34 -6.33
C ILE A 182 21.60 6.68 -7.37
N VAL A 183 22.73 7.30 -7.72
CA VAL A 183 23.66 6.76 -8.73
C VAL A 183 24.25 5.43 -8.28
N GLU A 184 24.55 5.27 -6.99
CA GLU A 184 25.06 3.99 -6.44
C GLU A 184 24.06 2.84 -6.65
N ASP A 185 22.76 3.11 -6.47
CA ASP A 185 21.69 2.12 -6.58
C ASP A 185 21.08 2.03 -7.98
N LEU A 186 21.51 2.88 -8.93
CA LEU A 186 20.86 3.01 -10.23
C LEU A 186 20.79 1.66 -10.98
N HIS A 187 21.85 0.85 -10.93
CA HIS A 187 21.87 -0.49 -11.53
C HIS A 187 20.74 -1.43 -11.04
N ASN A 188 20.22 -1.21 -9.82
CA ASN A 188 19.10 -1.98 -9.26
C ASN A 188 17.72 -1.42 -9.63
N LEU A 189 17.66 -0.26 -10.28
CA LEU A 189 16.43 0.42 -10.69
C LEU A 189 16.04 0.15 -12.14
N HIS A 190 16.58 -0.92 -12.72
CA HIS A 190 16.36 -1.34 -14.10
C HIS A 190 15.76 -2.75 -14.16
N VAL A 191 14.94 -2.99 -15.19
CA VAL A 191 14.43 -4.31 -15.57
C VAL A 191 14.28 -4.36 -17.09
N GLU A 192 14.55 -5.51 -17.68
CA GLU A 192 14.27 -5.73 -19.10
C GLU A 192 12.76 -5.80 -19.34
N TYR A 193 12.28 -5.20 -20.44
CA TYR A 193 10.86 -5.20 -20.80
C TYR A 193 10.27 -6.61 -20.91
N LYS A 194 11.06 -7.58 -21.38
CA LYS A 194 10.65 -8.99 -21.45
C LYS A 194 10.48 -9.59 -20.06
N ASP A 195 11.49 -9.44 -19.21
CA ASP A 195 11.52 -10.00 -17.85
C ASP A 195 10.43 -9.40 -16.98
N TYR A 196 10.05 -8.14 -17.24
CA TYR A 196 8.88 -7.54 -16.63
C TYR A 196 7.69 -8.48 -16.76
N PHE A 197 7.27 -8.91 -17.95
CA PHE A 197 6.05 -9.71 -18.09
C PHE A 197 6.19 -11.18 -17.66
N GLU A 198 7.39 -11.76 -17.79
CA GLU A 198 7.62 -13.19 -17.53
C GLU A 198 7.79 -13.50 -16.02
N GLY A 199 8.40 -12.58 -15.25
CA GLY A 199 8.76 -12.81 -13.85
C GLY A 199 7.80 -12.19 -12.82
N VAL A 200 7.36 -12.98 -11.83
CA VAL A 200 6.70 -12.45 -10.61
C VAL A 200 7.69 -11.65 -9.77
N ASP A 201 8.96 -12.09 -9.75
CA ASP A 201 10.02 -11.48 -8.96
C ASP A 201 10.49 -10.15 -9.54
N ASP A 202 10.52 -10.04 -10.87
CA ASP A 202 10.86 -8.81 -11.59
C ASP A 202 9.79 -7.73 -11.43
N PHE A 203 8.50 -8.10 -11.49
CA PHE A 203 7.45 -7.13 -11.16
C PHE A 203 7.56 -6.61 -9.73
N ARG A 204 7.82 -7.53 -8.81
CA ARG A 204 7.99 -7.23 -7.39
C ARG A 204 9.18 -6.32 -7.18
N LYS A 205 10.28 -6.50 -7.93
CA LYS A 205 11.43 -5.58 -7.97
C LYS A 205 10.99 -4.18 -8.40
N VAL A 206 10.22 -4.06 -9.49
CA VAL A 206 9.71 -2.76 -9.99
C VAL A 206 8.82 -2.07 -8.95
N VAL A 207 7.80 -2.76 -8.42
CA VAL A 207 6.88 -2.19 -7.43
C VAL A 207 7.63 -1.78 -6.15
N ASN A 208 8.60 -2.59 -5.70
CA ASN A 208 9.43 -2.26 -4.55
C ASN A 208 10.35 -1.07 -4.82
N GLY A 209 10.97 -0.99 -6.01
CA GLY A 209 11.82 0.12 -6.42
C GLY A 209 11.03 1.44 -6.49
N LEU A 210 9.85 1.43 -7.12
CA LEU A 210 8.92 2.56 -7.12
C LEU A 210 8.47 2.94 -5.70
N ASN A 211 8.19 1.97 -4.83
CA ASN A 211 7.83 2.27 -3.45
C ASN A 211 9.00 2.89 -2.66
N LYS A 212 10.23 2.39 -2.87
CA LYS A 212 11.45 2.79 -2.19
C LYS A 212 11.94 4.18 -2.65
N TYR A 213 12.23 4.32 -3.95
CA TYR A 213 12.87 5.52 -4.54
C TYR A 213 11.90 6.41 -5.31
N GLY A 214 10.71 5.92 -5.68
CA GLY A 214 9.75 6.65 -6.50
C GLY A 214 10.00 6.54 -8.01
N ILE A 215 11.15 6.01 -8.44
CA ILE A 215 11.52 5.90 -9.86
C ILE A 215 12.00 4.49 -10.18
N PHE A 216 11.77 4.06 -11.41
CA PHE A 216 12.23 2.79 -11.96
C PHE A 216 12.27 2.87 -13.49
N PHE A 217 13.22 2.19 -14.11
CA PHE A 217 13.45 2.15 -15.55
C PHE A 217 13.13 0.77 -16.11
N VAL A 218 12.48 0.74 -17.27
CA VAL A 218 12.24 -0.47 -18.03
C VAL A 218 13.01 -0.34 -19.33
N ASP A 219 13.99 -1.20 -19.53
CA ASP A 219 14.91 -1.17 -20.65
C ASP A 219 14.40 -2.01 -21.81
N ASN A 220 14.91 -1.72 -23.01
CA ASN A 220 14.65 -2.49 -24.23
C ASN A 220 13.15 -2.73 -24.50
N MET A 221 12.35 -1.69 -24.28
CA MET A 221 10.92 -1.71 -24.61
C MET A 221 10.71 -1.90 -26.12
N GLU A 222 9.67 -2.65 -26.48
CA GLU A 222 9.23 -2.80 -27.88
C GLU A 222 8.99 -1.42 -28.51
N ASP A 223 9.53 -1.17 -29.71
CA ASP A 223 9.19 0.04 -30.47
C ASP A 223 7.73 -0.07 -30.94
N PRO A 224 6.83 0.82 -30.50
CA PRO A 224 5.43 0.79 -30.92
C PRO A 224 5.28 1.02 -32.43
N LEU A 225 6.29 1.57 -33.10
CA LEU A 225 6.26 1.82 -34.53
C LEU A 225 6.60 0.59 -35.37
N ASP A 226 7.12 -0.49 -34.77
CA ASP A 226 7.32 -1.77 -35.47
C ASP A 226 6.00 -2.54 -35.67
N ASN A 227 4.96 -2.21 -34.90
CA ASN A 227 3.63 -2.78 -35.04
C ASN A 227 2.72 -1.83 -35.85
N PRO A 228 2.18 -2.26 -37.01
CA PRO A 228 1.29 -1.45 -37.85
C PRO A 228 0.04 -0.93 -37.13
N GLN A 229 -0.39 -1.60 -36.05
CA GLN A 229 -1.56 -1.21 -35.27
C GLN A 229 -1.27 -0.06 -34.28
N THR A 230 -0.01 0.28 -34.03
CA THR A 230 0.42 1.26 -33.02
C THR A 230 1.24 2.42 -33.62
N HIS A 231 1.05 2.74 -34.90
CA HIS A 231 1.64 3.94 -35.51
C HIS A 231 1.04 5.26 -34.98
N HIS A 232 -0.26 5.26 -34.65
CA HIS A 232 -0.99 6.42 -34.13
C HIS A 232 -1.91 5.99 -32.99
N ILE A 233 -1.94 6.75 -31.90
CA ILE A 233 -2.83 6.45 -30.77
C ILE A 233 -4.28 6.69 -31.21
N THR A 234 -5.13 5.69 -31.02
CA THR A 234 -6.59 5.75 -31.23
C THR A 234 -7.30 5.12 -30.04
N PRO A 235 -8.57 5.47 -29.77
CA PRO A 235 -9.34 4.82 -28.71
C PRO A 235 -9.44 3.29 -28.82
N HIS A 236 -9.26 2.74 -30.03
CA HIS A 236 -9.35 1.31 -30.27
C HIS A 236 -8.01 0.56 -30.10
N ASN A 237 -6.88 1.27 -30.13
CA ASN A 237 -5.55 0.65 -30.04
C ASN A 237 -4.75 1.09 -28.82
N GLU A 238 -5.23 2.03 -27.99
CA GLU A 238 -4.48 2.59 -26.86
C GLU A 238 -3.91 1.52 -25.92
N LEU A 239 -4.61 0.40 -25.73
CA LEU A 239 -4.16 -0.72 -24.88
C LEU A 239 -3.15 -1.66 -25.56
N LEU A 240 -2.96 -1.55 -26.87
CA LEU A 240 -1.94 -2.32 -27.61
C LEU A 240 -0.55 -1.71 -27.47
N TRP A 241 -0.44 -0.46 -27.03
CA TRP A 241 0.84 0.23 -26.86
C TRP A 241 1.66 -0.40 -25.73
N PRO A 242 2.99 -0.61 -25.91
CA PRO A 242 3.87 -1.20 -24.89
C PRO A 242 3.75 -0.57 -23.50
N VAL A 243 3.65 0.76 -23.45
CA VAL A 243 3.49 1.51 -22.18
C VAL A 243 2.15 1.24 -21.48
N ALA A 244 1.07 1.05 -22.24
CA ALA A 244 -0.23 0.68 -21.67
C ALA A 244 -0.21 -0.76 -21.15
N LYS A 245 0.42 -1.70 -21.86
CA LYS A 245 0.62 -3.08 -21.39
C LYS A 245 1.36 -3.10 -20.04
N LEU A 246 2.41 -2.29 -19.88
CA LEU A 246 3.12 -2.14 -18.59
C LEU A 246 2.16 -1.62 -17.51
N ALA A 247 1.45 -0.52 -17.80
CA ALA A 247 0.56 0.14 -16.85
C ALA A 247 -0.58 -0.78 -16.35
N GLN A 248 -1.15 -1.59 -17.24
CA GLN A 248 -2.26 -2.51 -16.92
C GLN A 248 -1.90 -3.55 -15.86
N ARG A 249 -0.60 -3.84 -15.68
CA ARG A 249 -0.14 -4.76 -14.65
C ARG A 249 -0.15 -4.15 -13.25
N PHE A 250 -0.05 -2.82 -13.14
CA PHE A 250 -0.21 -2.11 -11.87
C PHE A 250 -1.69 -1.94 -11.50
N GLY A 251 -2.53 -1.65 -12.49
CA GLY A 251 -3.95 -1.37 -12.28
C GLY A 251 -4.58 -0.69 -13.49
N TYR A 252 -5.62 0.10 -13.26
CA TYR A 252 -6.26 0.86 -14.33
C TYR A 252 -5.43 2.07 -14.75
N ILE A 253 -5.52 2.44 -16.02
CA ILE A 253 -4.92 3.67 -16.56
C ILE A 253 -5.92 4.82 -16.33
N LYS A 254 -5.48 5.89 -15.68
CA LYS A 254 -6.33 7.06 -15.41
C LYS A 254 -6.49 7.89 -16.69
N LYS A 255 -7.64 7.76 -17.34
CA LYS A 255 -8.01 8.62 -18.48
C LYS A 255 -8.12 10.08 -18.05
N THR A 256 -7.53 10.98 -18.83
CA THR A 256 -7.58 12.43 -18.63
C THR A 256 -8.20 13.10 -19.85
N PHE A 257 -8.30 14.44 -19.88
CA PHE A 257 -8.71 15.14 -21.09
C PHE A 257 -7.69 15.00 -22.23
N TYR A 258 -6.43 14.62 -21.93
CA TYR A 258 -5.45 14.24 -22.95
C TYR A 258 -5.68 12.85 -23.55
N GLY A 259 -6.61 12.06 -22.99
CA GLY A 259 -6.87 10.67 -23.38
C GLY A 259 -6.37 9.66 -22.33
N THR A 260 -6.41 8.37 -22.69
CA THR A 260 -5.83 7.28 -21.89
C THR A 260 -4.30 7.27 -22.04
N LEU A 261 -3.83 7.48 -23.26
CA LEU A 261 -2.44 7.76 -23.61
C LEU A 261 -2.37 9.06 -24.39
N PHE A 262 -1.23 9.72 -24.36
CA PHE A 262 -0.97 10.91 -25.16
C PHE A 262 0.45 10.90 -25.70
N ASP A 263 0.62 11.45 -26.90
CA ASP A 263 1.92 11.66 -27.53
C ASP A 263 2.55 12.95 -27.02
N VAL A 264 3.85 12.89 -26.73
CA VAL A 264 4.65 14.10 -26.51
C VAL A 264 5.66 14.25 -27.63
N LYS A 265 5.31 15.13 -28.55
CA LYS A 265 6.04 15.42 -29.79
C LYS A 265 6.19 16.93 -29.90
N ASN A 266 7.33 17.39 -30.39
CA ASN A 266 7.54 18.81 -30.65
C ASN A 266 6.67 19.22 -31.86
N GLU A 267 5.65 20.04 -31.61
CA GLU A 267 4.66 20.47 -32.59
C GLU A 267 4.72 21.98 -32.84
N LYS A 268 4.59 22.40 -34.10
CA LYS A 268 4.63 23.83 -34.48
C LYS A 268 3.52 24.70 -33.87
N LYS A 269 2.42 24.10 -33.39
CA LYS A 269 1.29 24.76 -32.71
C LYS A 269 0.88 23.98 -31.45
N ALA A 270 1.85 23.76 -30.56
CA ALA A 270 1.66 23.02 -29.33
C ALA A 270 0.60 23.64 -28.40
N LYS A 271 -0.31 22.82 -27.88
CA LYS A 271 -1.34 23.22 -26.90
C LYS A 271 -0.88 23.06 -25.44
N ASN A 272 0.17 22.28 -25.23
CA ASN A 272 0.84 22.10 -23.95
C ASN A 272 2.33 22.38 -24.17
N ILE A 273 2.98 23.04 -23.22
CA ILE A 273 4.41 23.34 -23.26
C ILE A 273 5.28 22.09 -23.38
N ALA A 274 4.82 20.93 -22.90
CA ALA A 274 5.47 19.63 -23.10
C ALA A 274 5.69 19.27 -24.59
N ASN A 275 4.87 19.83 -25.49
CA ASN A 275 4.94 19.63 -26.93
C ASN A 275 5.73 20.73 -27.65
N THR A 276 6.55 21.51 -26.93
CA THR A 276 7.43 22.55 -27.49
C THR A 276 8.91 22.18 -27.34
N ASN A 277 9.80 22.97 -27.93
CA ASN A 277 11.25 22.88 -27.71
C ASN A 277 11.75 23.76 -26.55
N VAL A 278 10.84 24.37 -25.78
CA VAL A 278 11.19 25.22 -24.63
C VAL A 278 11.58 24.34 -23.45
N PHE A 279 12.60 24.77 -22.69
CA PHE A 279 13.03 24.09 -21.48
C PHE A 279 11.86 23.98 -20.48
N LEU A 280 11.59 22.74 -20.06
CA LEU A 280 10.56 22.42 -19.09
C LEU A 280 11.22 22.25 -17.71
N PRO A 281 11.03 23.19 -16.76
CA PRO A 281 11.60 23.05 -15.42
C PRO A 281 10.99 21.84 -14.69
N LEU A 282 11.61 21.43 -13.57
CA LEU A 282 11.06 20.40 -12.69
C LEU A 282 9.59 20.71 -12.36
N HIS A 283 8.72 19.71 -12.52
CA HIS A 283 7.30 19.84 -12.24
C HIS A 283 6.67 18.48 -11.94
N MET A 284 5.43 18.54 -11.49
CA MET A 284 4.50 17.43 -11.42
C MET A 284 3.35 17.72 -12.37
N ASP A 285 2.89 16.67 -13.03
CA ASP A 285 1.81 16.77 -14.00
C ASP A 285 0.45 16.86 -13.30
N LEU A 286 -0.44 17.64 -13.91
CA LEU A 286 -1.86 17.72 -13.55
C LEU A 286 -2.13 18.10 -12.08
N CYS A 287 -1.31 18.95 -11.45
CA CYS A 287 -1.58 19.46 -10.10
C CYS A 287 -2.92 20.22 -9.97
N TYR A 288 -3.52 20.62 -11.10
CA TYR A 288 -4.85 21.21 -11.22
C TYR A 288 -6.01 20.18 -11.20
N TYR A 289 -5.74 18.89 -11.08
CA TYR A 289 -6.75 17.86 -10.78
C TYR A 289 -6.93 17.74 -9.27
N GLU A 290 -8.13 17.41 -8.79
CA GLU A 290 -8.33 17.09 -7.36
C GLU A 290 -7.46 15.91 -6.91
N SER A 291 -7.42 14.86 -7.73
CA SER A 291 -6.54 13.71 -7.55
C SER A 291 -5.61 13.59 -8.76
N PRO A 292 -4.40 14.16 -8.71
CA PRO A 292 -3.39 13.96 -9.75
C PRO A 292 -3.01 12.48 -9.89
N PRO A 293 -2.49 12.05 -11.05
CA PRO A 293 -1.98 10.69 -11.22
C PRO A 293 -0.90 10.33 -10.20
N GLY A 294 -1.00 9.14 -9.60
CA GLY A 294 -0.03 8.64 -8.63
C GLY A 294 1.29 8.14 -9.25
N LEU A 295 1.21 7.67 -10.49
CA LEU A 295 2.33 7.21 -11.31
C LEU A 295 2.21 7.81 -12.70
N GLN A 296 3.37 8.14 -13.28
CA GLN A 296 3.49 8.59 -14.67
C GLN A 296 4.48 7.67 -15.37
N LEU A 297 4.05 7.08 -16.48
CA LEU A 297 4.88 6.20 -17.30
C LEU A 297 5.18 6.90 -18.62
N LEU A 298 6.45 6.90 -18.99
CA LEU A 298 6.95 7.63 -20.14
C LEU A 298 7.77 6.68 -20.98
N HIS A 299 7.33 6.48 -22.22
CA HIS A 299 7.98 5.59 -23.15
C HIS A 299 8.74 6.41 -24.18
N PHE A 300 10.07 6.30 -24.15
CA PHE A 300 10.92 6.89 -25.16
C PHE A 300 10.83 6.08 -26.45
N ILE A 301 10.36 6.71 -27.53
CA ILE A 301 10.23 6.07 -28.85
C ILE A 301 11.34 6.55 -29.78
N LYS A 302 11.50 7.88 -29.93
CA LYS A 302 12.47 8.46 -30.87
C LYS A 302 12.91 9.85 -30.44
N ASN A 303 14.18 10.16 -30.65
CA ASN A 303 14.74 11.51 -30.62
C ASN A 303 15.63 11.72 -31.84
N SER A 304 15.51 12.87 -32.49
CA SER A 304 16.34 13.26 -33.65
C SER A 304 17.02 14.61 -33.44
N THR A 305 17.16 15.04 -32.18
CA THR A 305 17.71 16.34 -31.80
C THR A 305 18.83 16.17 -30.76
N LEU A 306 19.76 17.12 -30.71
CA LEU A 306 20.76 17.20 -29.64
C LEU A 306 20.09 17.73 -28.37
N GLY A 307 20.39 17.10 -27.23
CA GLY A 307 19.73 17.36 -25.95
C GLY A 307 18.40 16.63 -25.79
N GLY A 308 17.59 17.07 -24.82
CA GLY A 308 16.30 16.45 -24.50
C GLY A 308 16.40 15.38 -23.40
N GLU A 309 17.43 15.49 -22.56
CA GLU A 309 17.68 14.65 -21.41
C GLU A 309 16.51 14.73 -20.42
N ASN A 310 16.17 13.60 -19.81
CA ASN A 310 15.24 13.58 -18.69
C ASN A 310 16.03 13.92 -17.41
N VAL A 311 15.50 14.82 -16.59
CA VAL A 311 16.04 15.09 -15.25
C VAL A 311 14.96 14.81 -14.21
N PHE A 312 15.38 14.14 -13.14
CA PHE A 312 14.53 13.76 -12.04
C PHE A 312 15.06 14.38 -10.75
N SER A 313 14.17 14.65 -9.81
CA SER A 313 14.52 15.17 -8.50
C SER A 313 13.57 14.59 -7.45
N ASP A 314 14.12 14.22 -6.30
CA ASP A 314 13.33 13.82 -5.14
C ASP A 314 12.79 15.04 -4.40
N SER A 315 11.49 15.29 -4.58
CA SER A 315 10.82 16.37 -3.86
C SER A 315 10.77 16.17 -2.34
N PHE A 316 10.75 14.93 -1.86
CA PHE A 316 10.71 14.69 -0.42
C PHE A 316 12.07 15.01 0.20
N ALA A 317 13.17 14.68 -0.49
CA ALA A 317 14.50 15.14 -0.11
C ALA A 317 14.60 16.68 -0.10
N ALA A 318 14.12 17.35 -1.16
CA ALA A 318 14.10 18.81 -1.24
C ALA A 318 13.29 19.45 -0.10
N VAL A 319 12.09 18.93 0.18
CA VAL A 319 11.24 19.43 1.27
C VAL A 319 11.86 19.18 2.64
N LYS A 320 12.50 18.03 2.85
CA LYS A 320 13.24 17.73 4.08
C LYS A 320 14.40 18.71 4.28
N HIS A 321 15.11 19.05 3.20
CA HIS A 321 16.16 20.07 3.24
C HIS A 321 15.59 21.44 3.64
N ILE A 322 14.47 21.88 3.06
CA ILE A 322 13.80 23.13 3.46
C ILE A 322 13.40 23.08 4.93
N ARG A 323 12.80 21.98 5.40
CA ARG A 323 12.39 21.81 6.81
C ARG A 323 13.54 21.99 7.80
N GLN A 324 14.73 21.55 7.43
CA GLN A 324 15.95 21.61 8.25
C GLN A 324 16.62 22.98 8.21
N ASN A 325 16.62 23.66 7.05
CA ASN A 325 17.40 24.88 6.85
C ASN A 325 16.57 26.17 6.93
N ASP A 326 15.28 26.11 6.61
CA ASP A 326 14.36 27.25 6.66
C ASP A 326 12.96 26.80 7.11
N ARG A 327 12.76 26.79 8.43
CA ARG A 327 11.48 26.40 9.04
C ARG A 327 10.34 27.38 8.70
N VAL A 328 10.65 28.66 8.46
CA VAL A 328 9.64 29.67 8.12
C VAL A 328 9.10 29.40 6.72
N ALA A 329 9.98 29.15 5.75
CA ALA A 329 9.58 28.74 4.41
C ALA A 329 8.81 27.42 4.42
N TYR A 330 9.25 26.42 5.20
CA TYR A 330 8.52 25.15 5.34
C TYR A 330 7.07 25.36 5.82
N GLU A 331 6.88 26.16 6.88
CA GLU A 331 5.54 26.46 7.41
C GLU A 331 4.68 27.24 6.41
N ALA A 332 5.28 28.19 5.66
CA ALA A 332 4.58 28.93 4.62
C ALA A 332 4.13 28.00 3.48
N LEU A 333 5.01 27.14 2.98
CA LEU A 333 4.73 26.20 1.88
C LEU A 333 3.70 25.12 2.23
N LYS A 334 3.51 24.85 3.53
CA LYS A 334 2.47 23.98 4.07
C LYS A 334 1.11 24.68 4.20
N LYS A 335 1.11 25.96 4.59
CA LYS A 335 -0.12 26.69 4.95
C LYS A 335 -0.70 27.51 3.81
N VAL A 336 0.14 28.12 3.00
CA VAL A 336 -0.28 28.99 1.90
C VAL A 336 -0.61 28.10 0.71
N PRO A 337 -1.89 28.01 0.31
CA PRO A 337 -2.25 27.20 -0.83
C PRO A 337 -1.79 27.88 -2.13
N ILE A 338 -1.40 27.08 -3.11
CA ILE A 338 -1.03 27.51 -4.45
C ILE A 338 -2.16 27.11 -5.40
N THR A 339 -2.55 28.06 -6.23
CA THR A 339 -3.51 27.81 -7.30
C THR A 339 -2.84 27.16 -8.49
N TYR A 340 -3.31 25.98 -8.85
CA TYR A 340 -2.96 25.30 -10.10
C TYR A 340 -4.14 25.39 -11.06
N HIS A 341 -3.89 25.75 -12.32
CA HIS A 341 -4.94 25.83 -13.32
C HIS A 341 -4.48 25.37 -14.71
N TYR A 342 -5.46 25.08 -15.55
CA TYR A 342 -5.29 24.88 -16.98
C TYR A 342 -6.49 25.53 -17.65
N ASP A 343 -6.26 26.56 -18.46
CA ASP A 343 -7.30 27.24 -19.25
C ASP A 343 -6.83 27.30 -20.71
N ASN A 344 -7.11 26.23 -21.46
CA ASN A 344 -6.73 26.14 -22.86
C ASN A 344 -7.52 25.05 -23.59
N ASN A 345 -7.61 25.13 -24.93
CA ASN A 345 -8.21 24.11 -25.79
C ASN A 345 -9.67 23.76 -25.42
N GLY A 346 -10.44 24.72 -24.90
CA GLY A 346 -11.82 24.50 -24.46
C GLY A 346 -11.95 23.73 -23.14
N GLU A 347 -10.84 23.50 -22.44
CA GLU A 347 -10.82 22.84 -21.13
C GLU A 347 -10.41 23.84 -20.06
N TYR A 348 -11.13 23.82 -18.93
CA TYR A 348 -10.83 24.65 -17.77
C TYR A 348 -10.74 23.78 -16.50
N TYR A 349 -9.55 23.71 -15.92
CA TYR A 349 -9.28 23.02 -14.66
C TYR A 349 -8.67 23.97 -13.65
N TYR A 350 -9.04 23.78 -12.40
CA TYR A 350 -8.59 24.59 -11.28
C TYR A 350 -8.51 23.72 -10.03
N TYR A 351 -7.40 23.83 -9.30
CA TYR A 351 -7.30 23.25 -7.98
C TYR A 351 -6.38 24.05 -7.06
N LEU A 352 -6.81 24.23 -5.82
CA LEU A 352 -6.09 24.97 -4.80
C LEU A 352 -5.50 23.99 -3.79
N ARG A 353 -4.17 23.93 -3.67
CA ARG A 353 -3.47 23.03 -2.72
C ARG A 353 -2.12 23.59 -2.28
N PRO A 354 -1.69 23.36 -1.03
CA PRO A 354 -0.35 23.76 -0.61
C PRO A 354 0.72 22.93 -1.31
N LEU A 355 1.95 23.44 -1.31
CA LEU A 355 3.10 22.73 -1.90
C LEU A 355 3.46 21.51 -1.06
N ILE A 356 3.40 21.61 0.27
CA ILE A 356 3.72 20.52 1.20
C ILE A 356 2.45 20.11 1.93
N VAL A 357 2.13 18.82 1.92
CA VAL A 357 1.07 18.27 2.78
C VAL A 357 1.68 17.20 3.68
N GLU A 358 1.44 17.36 4.97
CA GLU A 358 1.83 16.38 5.99
C GLU A 358 0.71 15.36 6.22
N ASP A 359 1.08 14.15 6.65
CA ASP A 359 0.13 13.17 7.16
C ASP A 359 -0.29 13.59 8.58
N PRO A 360 -1.59 13.88 8.81
CA PRO A 360 -2.05 14.38 10.10
C PRO A 360 -2.11 13.29 11.20
N TYR A 361 -1.97 12.01 10.83
CA TYR A 361 -2.16 10.89 11.75
C TYR A 361 -0.91 10.01 11.92
N ILE A 362 0.00 10.05 10.95
CA ILE A 362 1.18 9.18 10.91
C ILE A 362 2.44 10.04 11.02
N PRO A 363 3.06 10.10 12.22
CA PRO A 363 4.39 10.69 12.34
C PRO A 363 5.45 9.75 11.77
N ASP A 364 6.62 10.29 11.51
CA ASP A 364 7.84 9.50 11.40
C ASP A 364 8.13 8.86 12.77
N PHE A 365 8.12 7.53 12.84
CA PHE A 365 8.27 6.82 14.12
C PHE A 365 9.66 6.94 14.74
N THR A 366 10.66 7.39 13.98
CA THR A 366 12.04 7.55 14.47
C THR A 366 12.26 8.95 15.04
N THR A 367 11.76 9.97 14.36
CA THR A 367 11.99 11.39 14.70
C THR A 367 10.81 12.03 15.43
N GLY A 368 9.61 11.45 15.34
CA GLY A 368 8.36 12.03 15.85
C GLY A 368 7.82 13.19 15.01
N GLU A 369 8.54 13.62 13.97
CA GLU A 369 8.09 14.70 13.08
C GLU A 369 6.90 14.24 12.23
N ALA A 370 6.06 15.19 11.80
CA ALA A 370 4.99 14.90 10.86
C ALA A 370 5.58 14.39 9.54
N ARG A 371 5.02 13.30 9.02
CA ARG A 371 5.49 12.69 7.77
C ARG A 371 4.99 13.52 6.59
N ILE A 372 5.85 13.76 5.60
CA ILE A 372 5.44 14.36 4.34
C ILE A 372 4.62 13.33 3.56
N LYS A 373 3.35 13.66 3.27
CA LYS A 373 2.41 12.79 2.55
C LYS A 373 2.51 13.00 1.05
N GLU A 374 2.53 14.25 0.62
CA GLU A 374 2.61 14.65 -0.79
C GLU A 374 3.35 15.98 -0.92
N VAL A 375 3.98 16.15 -2.08
CA VAL A 375 4.51 17.43 -2.53
C VAL A 375 3.76 17.77 -3.80
N ASN A 376 3.45 19.05 -4.01
CA ASN A 376 2.75 19.54 -5.19
C ASN A 376 3.58 20.68 -5.77
N TYR A 377 4.30 20.43 -6.86
CA TYR A 377 5.20 21.42 -7.45
C TYR A 377 5.05 21.47 -8.96
N SER A 378 4.49 22.55 -9.49
CA SER A 378 4.30 22.71 -10.94
C SER A 378 4.28 24.19 -11.31
N LEU A 379 5.45 24.80 -11.57
CA LEU A 379 5.58 26.25 -11.78
C LEU A 379 4.78 26.77 -12.97
N LEU A 380 4.70 26.00 -14.05
CA LEU A 380 4.12 26.41 -15.33
C LEU A 380 2.60 26.45 -15.35
N PHE A 381 1.97 25.75 -14.41
CA PHE A 381 0.52 25.69 -14.25
C PHE A 381 0.05 26.44 -13.01
N LYS A 382 0.91 27.28 -12.40
CA LYS A 382 0.50 28.18 -11.33
C LYS A 382 -0.32 29.32 -11.91
N ALA A 383 -1.53 29.50 -11.40
CA ALA A 383 -2.27 30.72 -11.68
C ALA A 383 -1.61 31.91 -10.97
N ILE A 384 -2.02 33.14 -11.33
CA ILE A 384 -1.71 34.34 -10.57
C ILE A 384 -2.07 34.06 -9.10
N LEU A 385 -1.13 34.31 -8.18
CA LEU A 385 -1.41 34.27 -6.75
C LEU A 385 -2.58 35.23 -6.50
N SER A 386 -3.77 34.69 -6.26
CA SER A 386 -4.92 35.51 -5.91
C SER A 386 -4.56 36.24 -4.62
N LEU A 387 -4.71 37.56 -4.63
CA LEU A 387 -4.63 38.37 -3.41
C LEU A 387 -5.60 37.73 -2.40
N GLY A 388 -5.03 37.29 -1.28
CA GLY A 388 -5.78 36.66 -0.19
C GLY A 388 -6.82 37.57 0.43
#